data_AF-A0A6B2XPV8-F1
#
_entry.id   AF-A0A6B2XPV8-F1
#
_cell.length_a   1.000
_cell.length_b   1.000
_cell.length_c   1.000
_cell.angle_alpha   90.00
_cell.angle_beta   90.00
_cell.angle_gamma   90.00
#
_symmetry.space_group_name_H-M   'P 1'
#
loop_
_entity.id
_entity.type
_entity.pdbx_description
1 polymer ?
#
loop_
_entity_poly.entity_id
_entity_poly.type
_entity_poly.pdbx_seq_one_letter_code
_entity_poly.pdbx_strand_id
1 'polypeptide(L)'
;MPGADSTAPEAEEHLGLLPVTAAQLAAVPGLTEQARTIGAERGIDYGADREVAALLHRHIRLLGGMNSRGLWGGLLLAPGAVGAWFLLGGPDRSTSGPTADVILAAPVLLLLALGVHLLSRAFWLRHVWVRRGTRDQVNGYLQILSAAGLAHHELPAWLKPVTGKRWR
;
A
#
# COMPACT_ATOMS: atom_id res chain seq x y z
N MET A 1 -0.29 -15.15 33.41
CA MET A 1 -1.06 -15.35 32.16
C MET A 1 -1.69 -14.02 31.78
N PRO A 2 -1.24 -13.34 30.71
CA PRO A 2 -1.95 -12.17 30.19
C PRO A 2 -2.37 -12.35 28.72
N GLY A 3 -3.52 -11.77 28.34
CA GLY A 3 -3.84 -11.42 26.95
C GLY A 3 -5.09 -12.06 26.36
N ALA A 4 -6.28 -11.68 26.83
CA ALA A 4 -7.55 -12.04 26.19
C ALA A 4 -8.37 -10.85 25.67
N ASP A 5 -7.97 -9.58 25.89
CA ASP A 5 -8.85 -8.43 25.64
C ASP A 5 -8.42 -7.45 24.53
N SER A 6 -7.35 -7.72 23.79
CA SER A 6 -6.89 -6.82 22.71
C SER A 6 -7.66 -6.93 21.39
N THR A 7 -8.64 -7.84 21.26
CA THR A 7 -9.34 -8.09 19.98
C THR A 7 -10.62 -7.26 19.80
N ALA A 8 -11.27 -6.83 20.87
CA ALA A 8 -12.53 -6.07 20.81
C ALA A 8 -12.37 -4.62 20.29
N PRO A 9 -11.43 -3.80 20.80
CA PRO A 9 -11.30 -2.42 20.33
C PRO A 9 -10.73 -2.33 18.90
N GLU A 10 -9.81 -3.22 18.52
CA GLU A 10 -9.29 -3.27 17.15
C GLU A 10 -10.39 -3.69 16.15
N ALA A 11 -11.27 -4.63 16.52
CA ALA A 11 -12.38 -5.03 15.67
C ALA A 11 -13.39 -3.89 15.45
N GLU A 12 -13.71 -3.09 16.47
CA GLU A 12 -14.60 -1.92 16.33
C GLU A 12 -13.96 -0.80 15.51
N GLU A 13 -12.68 -0.50 15.72
CA GLU A 13 -11.94 0.50 14.92
C GLU A 13 -11.88 0.07 13.45
N HIS A 14 -11.77 -1.24 13.20
CA HIS A 14 -11.76 -1.79 11.84
C HIS A 14 -13.15 -1.76 11.17
N LEU A 15 -14.24 -1.85 11.95
CA LEU A 15 -15.61 -1.70 11.43
C LEU A 15 -15.91 -0.25 11.04
N GLY A 16 -15.31 0.73 11.72
CA GLY A 16 -15.37 2.15 11.33
C GLY A 16 -14.72 2.47 9.98
N LEU A 17 -13.94 1.54 9.41
CA LEU A 17 -13.33 1.68 8.08
C LEU A 17 -14.25 1.25 6.92
N LEU A 18 -15.41 0.64 7.22
CA LEU A 18 -16.37 0.17 6.20
C LEU A 18 -17.22 1.34 5.70
N PRO A 19 -17.14 1.70 4.41
CA PRO A 19 -18.09 2.65 3.82
C PRO A 19 -19.52 2.09 3.81
N VAL A 20 -19.67 0.77 3.68
CA VAL A 20 -20.95 0.06 3.72
C VAL A 20 -20.80 -1.22 4.53
N THR A 21 -21.70 -1.41 5.48
CA THR A 21 -21.80 -2.62 6.29
C THR A 21 -22.64 -3.68 5.60
N ALA A 22 -22.47 -4.94 5.99
CA ALA A 22 -23.24 -6.08 5.50
C ALA A 22 -24.74 -5.89 5.72
N ALA A 23 -25.13 -5.21 6.81
CA ALA A 23 -26.52 -4.85 7.09
C ALA A 23 -27.09 -3.86 6.05
N GLN A 24 -26.31 -2.86 5.64
CA GLN A 24 -26.70 -1.90 4.60
C GLN A 24 -26.74 -2.55 3.22
N LEU A 25 -25.79 -3.45 2.95
CA LEU A 25 -25.77 -4.30 1.76
C LEU A 25 -27.02 -5.18 1.64
N ALA A 26 -27.45 -5.79 2.74
CA ALA A 26 -28.65 -6.62 2.80
C ALA A 26 -29.96 -5.83 2.63
N ALA A 27 -29.94 -4.52 2.89
CA ALA A 27 -31.09 -3.65 2.67
C ALA A 27 -31.35 -3.37 1.17
N VAL A 28 -30.37 -3.61 0.29
CA VAL A 28 -30.53 -3.41 -1.16
C VAL A 28 -30.84 -4.74 -1.85
N PRO A 29 -32.01 -4.88 -2.52
CA PRO A 29 -32.39 -6.11 -3.19
C PRO A 29 -31.38 -6.56 -4.24
N GLY A 30 -31.02 -7.85 -4.24
CA GLY A 30 -30.11 -8.45 -5.22
C GLY A 30 -28.61 -8.22 -4.95
N LEU A 31 -28.24 -7.30 -4.07
CA LEU A 31 -26.85 -6.93 -3.82
C LEU A 31 -26.09 -7.96 -2.99
N THR A 32 -26.77 -8.63 -2.06
CA THR A 32 -26.20 -9.76 -1.32
C THR A 32 -25.83 -10.94 -2.24
N GLU A 33 -26.66 -11.21 -3.25
CA GLU A 33 -26.38 -12.28 -4.22
C GLU A 33 -25.19 -11.90 -5.11
N GLN A 34 -25.16 -10.66 -5.60
CA GLN A 34 -24.04 -10.13 -6.36
C GLN A 34 -22.73 -10.13 -5.54
N ALA A 35 -22.79 -9.74 -4.27
CA ALA A 35 -21.66 -9.79 -3.35
C ALA A 35 -21.17 -11.23 -3.14
N ARG A 36 -22.08 -12.21 -3.07
CA ARG A 36 -21.73 -13.63 -2.98
C ARG A 36 -21.08 -14.15 -4.26
N THR A 37 -21.60 -13.81 -5.44
CA THR A 37 -20.99 -14.19 -6.73
C THR A 37 -19.58 -13.63 -6.88
N ILE A 38 -19.43 -12.32 -6.65
CA ILE A 38 -18.13 -11.62 -6.69
C ILE A 38 -17.18 -12.18 -5.63
N GLY A 39 -17.71 -12.51 -4.45
CA GLY A 39 -16.96 -13.11 -3.34
C GLY A 39 -16.42 -14.49 -3.67
N ALA A 40 -17.24 -15.35 -4.28
CA ALA A 40 -16.85 -16.68 -4.71
C ALA A 40 -15.72 -16.66 -5.76
N GLU A 41 -15.77 -15.72 -6.71
CA GLU A 41 -14.71 -15.54 -7.71
C GLU A 41 -13.38 -15.07 -7.11
N ARG A 42 -13.42 -14.34 -5.99
CA ARG A 42 -12.25 -13.66 -5.39
C ARG A 42 -11.78 -14.28 -4.06
N GLY A 43 -12.49 -15.30 -3.57
CA GLY A 43 -12.19 -16.00 -2.33
C GLY A 43 -12.34 -15.15 -1.07
N ILE A 44 -13.33 -14.25 -1.03
CA ILE A 44 -13.68 -13.43 0.14
C ILE A 44 -15.20 -13.40 0.33
N ASP A 45 -15.67 -13.49 1.57
CA ASP A 45 -17.07 -13.23 1.89
C ASP A 45 -17.31 -11.74 2.14
N TYR A 46 -17.82 -11.05 1.12
CA TYR A 46 -18.18 -9.63 1.23
C TYR A 46 -19.43 -9.37 2.08
N GLY A 47 -20.18 -10.41 2.45
CA GLY A 47 -21.26 -10.33 3.43
C GLY A 47 -20.77 -10.41 4.87
N ALA A 48 -19.50 -10.75 5.09
CA ALA A 48 -18.89 -10.78 6.41
C ALA A 48 -18.10 -9.49 6.68
N ASP A 49 -18.70 -8.56 7.43
CA ASP A 49 -18.09 -7.26 7.77
C ASP A 49 -16.67 -7.39 8.32
N ARG A 50 -16.41 -8.43 9.12
CA ARG A 50 -15.07 -8.71 9.67
C ARG A 50 -14.04 -9.06 8.60
N GLU A 51 -14.42 -9.82 7.58
CA GLU A 51 -13.51 -10.17 6.47
C GLU A 51 -13.19 -8.96 5.62
N VAL A 52 -14.22 -8.16 5.30
CA VAL A 52 -14.06 -6.91 4.54
C VAL A 52 -13.21 -5.91 5.31
N ALA A 53 -13.46 -5.74 6.61
CA ALA A 53 -12.66 -4.87 7.47
C ALA A 53 -11.18 -5.32 7.53
N ALA A 54 -10.92 -6.62 7.67
CA ALA A 54 -9.57 -7.18 7.64
C ALA A 54 -8.87 -6.97 6.28
N LEU A 55 -9.62 -7.11 5.17
CA LEU A 55 -9.13 -6.81 3.82
C LEU A 55 -8.74 -5.33 3.68
N LEU A 56 -9.62 -4.40 4.06
CA LEU A 56 -9.39 -2.95 3.98
C LEU A 56 -8.21 -2.53 4.86
N HIS A 57 -8.14 -3.05 6.09
CA HIS A 57 -7.03 -2.76 6.99
C HIS A 57 -5.70 -3.32 6.43
N ARG A 58 -5.69 -4.52 5.83
CA ARG A 58 -4.50 -5.04 5.11
C ARG A 58 -4.13 -4.12 3.94
N HIS A 59 -5.11 -3.63 3.19
CA HIS A 59 -4.89 -2.72 2.07
C HIS A 59 -4.25 -1.40 2.51
N ILE A 60 -4.79 -0.76 3.56
CA ILE A 60 -4.27 0.50 4.12
C ILE A 60 -2.84 0.30 4.62
N ARG A 61 -2.55 -0.78 5.36
CA ARG A 61 -1.18 -1.09 5.83
C ARG A 61 -0.21 -1.27 4.66
N LEU A 62 -0.63 -1.93 3.59
CA LEU A 62 0.20 -2.10 2.40
C LEU A 62 0.43 -0.76 1.68
N LEU A 63 -0.60 0.06 1.49
CA LEU A 63 -0.48 1.39 0.88
C LEU A 63 0.40 2.32 1.70
N GLY A 64 0.18 2.42 3.02
CA GLY A 64 1.02 3.22 3.91
C GLY A 64 2.48 2.75 3.90
N GLY A 65 2.67 1.43 3.91
CA GLY A 65 3.99 0.83 3.82
C GLY A 65 4.70 1.08 2.48
N MET A 66 3.97 1.10 1.37
CA MET A 66 4.49 1.44 0.05
C MET A 66 4.80 2.93 -0.07
N ASN A 67 3.88 3.80 0.35
CA ASN A 67 4.01 5.25 0.20
C ASN A 67 5.15 5.80 1.04
N SER A 68 5.22 5.43 2.32
CA SER A 68 6.30 5.86 3.22
C SER A 68 7.68 5.41 2.70
N ARG A 69 7.82 4.12 2.32
CA ARG A 69 9.11 3.59 1.83
C ARG A 69 9.49 4.15 0.45
N GLY A 70 8.52 4.35 -0.43
CA GLY A 70 8.75 5.00 -1.73
C GLY A 70 9.20 6.45 -1.57
N LEU A 71 8.55 7.21 -0.68
CA LEU A 71 8.90 8.60 -0.37
C LEU A 71 10.31 8.71 0.21
N TRP A 72 10.59 7.99 1.30
CA TRP A 72 11.91 8.00 1.94
C TRP A 72 13.00 7.46 1.03
N GLY A 73 12.68 6.41 0.26
CA GLY A 73 13.58 5.85 -0.71
C GLY A 73 13.98 6.85 -1.79
N GLY A 74 13.01 7.58 -2.37
CA GLY A 74 13.28 8.62 -3.36
C GLY A 74 14.05 9.80 -2.76
N LEU A 75 13.67 10.23 -1.56
CA LEU A 75 14.30 11.34 -0.84
C LEU A 75 15.78 11.06 -0.54
N LEU A 76 16.14 9.82 -0.20
CA LEU A 76 17.53 9.43 0.09
C LEU A 76 18.34 9.13 -1.17
N LEU A 77 17.70 8.61 -2.22
CA LEU A 77 18.35 8.31 -3.50
C LEU A 77 18.82 9.59 -4.19
N ALA A 78 18.02 10.67 -4.15
CA ALA A 78 18.33 11.93 -4.83
C ALA A 78 19.68 12.55 -4.43
N PRO A 79 19.98 12.84 -3.15
CA PRO A 79 21.28 13.37 -2.74
C PRO A 79 22.42 12.35 -2.94
N GLY A 80 22.15 11.05 -2.77
CA GLY A 80 23.14 10.00 -3.05
C GLY A 80 23.54 9.95 -4.53
N ALA A 81 22.59 10.09 -5.45
CA ALA A 81 22.84 10.10 -6.88
C ALA A 81 23.61 11.37 -7.31
N VAL A 82 23.25 12.53 -6.76
CA VAL A 82 23.98 13.79 -6.98
C VAL A 82 25.41 13.68 -6.46
N GLY A 83 25.61 13.17 -5.25
CA GLY A 83 26.94 12.95 -4.68
C GLY A 83 27.78 11.99 -5.53
N ALA A 84 27.19 10.89 -6.01
CA ALA A 84 27.89 9.95 -6.87
C ALA A 84 28.29 10.56 -8.22
N TRP A 85 27.40 11.38 -8.82
CA TRP A 85 27.71 12.13 -10.04
C TRP A 85 28.91 13.05 -9.84
N PHE A 86 28.93 13.83 -8.75
CA PHE A 86 30.06 14.69 -8.40
C PHE A 86 31.36 13.91 -8.18
N LEU A 87 31.29 12.78 -7.48
CA LEU A 87 32.45 11.93 -7.27
C LEU A 87 32.97 11.36 -8.59
N LEU A 88 32.09 10.92 -9.50
CA LEU A 88 32.46 10.29 -10.78
C LEU A 88 32.93 11.31 -11.83
N GLY A 89 32.39 12.54 -11.80
CA GLY A 89 32.68 13.59 -12.79
C GLY A 89 33.76 14.59 -12.36
N GLY A 90 34.29 14.50 -11.15
CA GLY A 90 35.33 15.39 -10.65
C GLY A 90 36.67 15.17 -11.36
N PRO A 91 37.27 16.21 -11.98
CA PRO A 91 38.64 16.12 -12.48
C PRO A 91 39.59 16.07 -11.26
N ASP A 92 40.57 15.18 -11.32
CA ASP A 92 41.65 14.97 -10.33
C ASP A 92 41.28 14.35 -8.97
N ARG A 93 40.93 13.06 -8.98
CA ARG A 93 41.04 12.17 -7.80
C ARG A 93 42.50 11.81 -7.44
N SER A 94 43.47 12.26 -8.22
CA SER A 94 44.87 11.86 -8.09
C SER A 94 45.61 12.52 -6.92
N THR A 95 44.98 13.49 -6.24
CA THR A 95 45.57 14.27 -5.13
C THR A 95 45.02 13.94 -3.75
N SER A 96 43.93 13.17 -3.63
CA SER A 96 43.37 12.74 -2.34
C SER A 96 43.99 11.41 -1.89
N GLY A 97 44.42 11.35 -0.63
CA GLY A 97 44.84 10.09 -0.02
C GLY A 97 43.65 9.12 0.12
N PRO A 98 43.90 7.80 0.16
CA PRO A 98 42.84 6.77 0.16
C PRO A 98 41.83 6.93 1.31
N THR A 99 42.25 7.50 2.43
CA THR A 99 41.38 7.78 3.59
C THR A 99 40.38 8.90 3.31
N ALA A 100 40.80 9.95 2.59
CA ALA A 100 39.91 11.06 2.22
C ALA A 100 38.84 10.61 1.23
N ASP A 101 39.20 9.75 0.28
CA ASP A 101 38.26 9.15 -0.67
C ASP A 101 37.19 8.31 0.03
N VAL A 102 37.58 7.51 1.02
CA VAL A 102 36.64 6.71 1.82
C VAL A 102 35.68 7.60 2.61
N ILE A 103 36.19 8.66 3.26
CA ILE A 103 35.35 9.58 4.06
C ILE A 103 34.34 10.31 3.18
N LEU A 104 34.72 10.71 1.97
CA LEU A 104 33.83 11.39 1.01
C LEU A 104 32.82 10.43 0.37
N ALA A 105 33.24 9.19 0.04
CA ALA A 105 32.39 8.22 -0.63
C ALA A 105 31.42 7.49 0.31
N ALA A 106 31.80 7.25 1.57
CA ALA A 106 30.98 6.51 2.55
C ALA A 106 29.54 7.05 2.72
N PRO A 107 29.30 8.36 2.94
CA PRO A 107 27.94 8.87 3.09
C PRO A 107 27.13 8.77 1.79
N VAL A 108 27.77 8.95 0.64
CA VAL A 108 27.13 8.81 -0.68
C VAL A 108 26.67 7.37 -0.92
N LEU A 109 27.55 6.40 -0.66
CA LEU A 109 27.22 4.98 -0.76
C LEU A 109 26.12 4.58 0.22
N LEU A 110 26.14 5.11 1.45
CA LEU A 110 25.11 4.85 2.44
C LEU A 110 23.73 5.37 1.98
N LEU A 111 23.67 6.60 1.48
CA LEU A 111 22.43 7.20 0.96
C LEU A 111 21.86 6.40 -0.22
N LEU A 112 22.73 6.01 -1.17
CA LEU A 112 22.33 5.19 -2.30
C LEU A 112 21.85 3.80 -1.87
N ALA A 113 22.60 3.11 -1.02
CA ALA A 113 22.24 1.77 -0.54
C ALA A 113 20.91 1.79 0.21
N LEU A 114 20.72 2.79 1.09
CA LEU A 114 19.48 2.94 1.86
C LEU A 114 18.30 3.32 0.95
N GLY A 115 18.50 4.24 0.00
CA GLY A 115 17.50 4.60 -1.00
C GLY A 115 17.05 3.39 -1.82
N VAL A 116 18.01 2.64 -2.40
CA VAL A 116 17.74 1.44 -3.19
C VAL A 116 17.05 0.36 -2.35
N HIS A 117 17.47 0.16 -1.09
CA HIS A 117 16.85 -0.82 -0.19
C HIS A 117 15.37 -0.48 0.06
N LEU A 118 15.06 0.78 0.35
CA LEU A 118 13.69 1.24 0.61
C LEU A 118 12.81 1.16 -0.65
N LEU A 119 13.33 1.53 -1.83
CA LEU A 119 12.61 1.35 -3.10
C LEU A 119 12.35 -0.12 -3.38
N SER A 120 13.35 -0.99 -3.19
CA SER A 120 13.23 -2.43 -3.40
C SER A 120 12.16 -3.03 -2.49
N ARG A 121 12.13 -2.62 -1.21
CA ARG A 121 11.07 -2.99 -0.26
C ARG A 121 9.69 -2.47 -0.69
N ALA A 122 9.58 -1.23 -1.15
CA ALA A 122 8.32 -0.67 -1.65
C ALA A 122 7.82 -1.44 -2.89
N PHE A 123 8.72 -1.78 -3.80
CA PHE A 123 8.42 -2.59 -4.98
C PHE A 123 8.00 -4.01 -4.61
N TRP A 124 8.66 -4.63 -3.64
CA TRP A 124 8.28 -5.94 -3.12
C TRP A 124 6.87 -5.92 -2.50
N LEU A 125 6.54 -4.89 -1.70
CA LEU A 125 5.19 -4.71 -1.17
C LEU A 125 4.15 -4.56 -2.28
N ARG A 126 4.46 -3.78 -3.33
CA ARG A 126 3.60 -3.65 -4.51
C ARG A 126 3.43 -4.99 -5.22
N HIS A 127 4.50 -5.76 -5.37
CA HIS A 127 4.46 -7.08 -5.97
C HIS A 127 3.58 -8.04 -5.15
N VAL A 128 3.73 -8.06 -3.82
CA VAL A 128 2.88 -8.83 -2.91
C VAL A 128 1.42 -8.40 -3.02
N TRP A 129 1.14 -7.10 -3.08
CA TRP A 129 -0.21 -6.56 -3.22
C TRP A 129 -0.91 -7.02 -4.52
N VAL A 130 -0.17 -7.11 -5.62
CA VAL A 130 -0.68 -7.61 -6.90
C VAL A 130 -0.78 -9.14 -6.90
N ARG A 131 0.27 -9.86 -6.49
CA ARG A 131 0.33 -11.33 -6.59
C ARG A 131 -0.51 -12.08 -5.56
N ARG A 132 -0.75 -11.50 -4.37
CA ARG A 132 -1.59 -12.14 -3.35
C ARG A 132 -3.09 -11.85 -3.53
N GLY A 133 -3.49 -11.27 -4.67
CA GLY A 133 -4.91 -11.02 -4.97
C GLY A 133 -5.57 -9.92 -4.13
N THR A 134 -4.86 -9.25 -3.22
CA THR A 134 -5.43 -8.16 -2.39
C THR A 134 -5.94 -7.01 -3.27
N ARG A 135 -5.25 -6.72 -4.38
CA ARG A 135 -5.74 -5.77 -5.39
C ARG A 135 -7.08 -6.19 -5.98
N ASP A 136 -7.22 -7.45 -6.36
CA ASP A 136 -8.42 -7.95 -7.03
C ASP A 136 -9.60 -8.07 -6.07
N GLN A 137 -9.33 -8.43 -4.82
CA GLN A 137 -10.28 -8.42 -3.71
C GLN A 137 -10.79 -7.00 -3.40
N VAL A 138 -9.92 -5.99 -3.35
CA VAL A 138 -10.35 -4.60 -3.18
C VAL A 138 -11.16 -4.12 -4.39
N ASN A 139 -10.77 -4.49 -5.61
CA ASN A 139 -11.56 -4.18 -6.82
C ASN A 139 -12.95 -4.84 -6.80
N GLY A 140 -13.09 -6.04 -6.23
CA GLY A 140 -14.40 -6.68 -6.04
C GLY A 140 -15.28 -5.94 -5.03
N TYR A 141 -14.70 -5.49 -3.92
CA TYR A 141 -15.43 -4.66 -2.97
C TYR A 141 -15.89 -3.34 -3.60
N LEU A 142 -15.00 -2.72 -4.37
CA LEU A 142 -15.29 -1.53 -5.16
C LEU A 142 -16.47 -1.76 -6.15
N GLN A 143 -16.51 -2.89 -6.85
CA GLN A 143 -17.65 -3.25 -7.71
C GLN A 143 -18.96 -3.34 -6.91
N ILE A 144 -18.92 -3.94 -5.72
CA ILE A 144 -20.08 -4.03 -4.81
C ILE A 144 -20.54 -2.64 -4.37
N LEU A 145 -19.61 -1.75 -3.96
CA LEU A 145 -19.94 -0.38 -3.58
C LEU A 145 -20.58 0.41 -4.73
N SER A 146 -20.10 0.22 -5.96
CA SER A 146 -20.72 0.86 -7.13
C SER A 146 -22.11 0.33 -7.42
N ALA A 147 -22.34 -0.99 -7.25
CA ALA A 147 -23.67 -1.58 -7.38
C ALA A 147 -24.62 -1.07 -6.29
N ALA A 148 -24.09 -0.72 -5.12
CA ALA A 148 -24.84 -0.09 -4.02
C ALA A 148 -25.11 1.41 -4.25
N GLY A 149 -24.65 1.98 -5.37
CA GLY A 149 -24.92 3.36 -5.75
C GLY A 149 -23.94 4.39 -5.15
N LEU A 150 -22.87 3.96 -4.49
CA LEU A 150 -21.86 4.89 -3.96
C LEU A 150 -21.01 5.46 -5.08
N ALA A 151 -20.95 6.79 -5.13
CA ALA A 151 -20.20 7.49 -6.15
C ALA A 151 -18.71 7.59 -5.80
N HIS A 152 -17.83 7.53 -6.80
CA HIS A 152 -16.36 7.58 -6.63
C HIS A 152 -15.82 8.76 -5.84
N HIS A 153 -16.54 9.88 -5.81
CA HIS A 153 -16.13 11.09 -5.11
C HIS A 153 -16.35 11.00 -3.59
N GLU A 154 -17.29 10.17 -3.17
CA GLU A 154 -17.61 9.89 -1.76
C GLU A 154 -16.66 8.85 -1.15
N LEU A 155 -15.91 8.14 -2.00
CA LEU A 155 -14.92 7.16 -1.54
C LEU A 155 -13.66 7.87 -0.99
N PRO A 156 -13.13 7.42 0.16
CA PRO A 156 -11.89 7.94 0.68
C PRO A 156 -10.72 7.77 -0.29
N ALA A 157 -9.78 8.72 -0.28
CA ALA A 157 -8.66 8.75 -1.23
C ALA A 157 -7.80 7.48 -1.22
N TRP A 158 -7.70 6.80 -0.07
CA TRP A 158 -6.96 5.54 0.07
C TRP A 158 -7.65 4.34 -0.60
N LEU A 159 -8.96 4.42 -0.87
CA LEU A 159 -9.74 3.34 -1.51
C LEU A 159 -9.93 3.60 -3.01
N LYS A 160 -9.60 4.79 -3.51
CA LYS A 160 -9.71 5.11 -4.93
C LYS A 160 -8.76 4.21 -5.74
N PRO A 161 -9.24 3.64 -6.85
CA PRO A 161 -8.42 2.73 -7.66
C PRO A 161 -7.21 3.45 -8.22
N VAL A 162 -6.01 2.99 -7.82
CA VAL A 162 -4.70 3.57 -8.19
C VAL A 162 -4.44 3.50 -9.70
N THR A 163 -5.12 2.59 -10.41
CA THR A 163 -5.11 2.58 -11.87
C THR A 163 -6.32 3.33 -12.38
N GLY A 164 -6.10 4.51 -12.98
CA GLY A 164 -7.11 5.33 -13.67
C GLY A 164 -7.80 4.67 -14.88
N LYS A 165 -7.90 3.33 -14.91
CA LYS A 165 -8.86 2.65 -15.76
C LYS A 165 -10.25 3.01 -15.25
N ARG A 166 -10.88 3.93 -15.98
CA ARG A 166 -12.30 4.25 -15.87
C ARG A 166 -13.07 2.94 -15.85
N TRP A 167 -13.94 2.85 -14.86
CA TRP A 167 -14.88 1.78 -14.70
C TRP A 167 -15.81 1.83 -15.91
N ARG A 168 -16.11 0.67 -16.48
CA ARG A 168 -17.24 0.48 -17.37
C ARG A 168 -18.15 -0.53 -16.69
#